data_AF-A0A7C9TXW5-F1
#
_entry.id   AF-A0A7C9TXW5-F1
#
_cell.length_a   1.000
_cell.length_b   1.000
_cell.length_c   1.000
_cell.angle_alpha   90.00
_cell.angle_beta   90.00
_cell.angle_gamma   90.00
#
_symmetry.space_group_name_H-M   'P 1'
#
loop_
_entity.id
_entity.type
_entity.pdbx_description
1 polymer ?
#
loop_
_entity_poly.entity_id
_entity_poly.type
_entity_poly.pdbx_seq_one_letter_code
_entity_poly.pdbx_strand_id
1 'polypeptide(L)'
;MKLPVHRWFRFSADFSAQWVETAIEKARQKGRVTLLDPFAGSGTTLLAAQKLGVESYGLEAHPFIARIAQAKLYCQTDSSAYIDRIVKVTQHAETVQGDLERYPLLIRKFFSNLALESLDRLRQGWEKFADNSPESELVWLTLISILRHVSDAGIASWQYVLPRHTKKNPLEPMSAFQKMAEGMATDMILARQTAASEAVLIRSDARTCEGVPDRFANLVIASPPLPNNYDYADTTRLEMCFMGEIQGWGDLNNAVRQYLIRSSSQYVTRRSVNLDAVLASPELEPIRAAITEVCAKLSEERDRHPGKKNYHLMVACYFLDMAKVWLALRRTCQAPATVCFVIGDSALYGIYIPLPEWLGELARAAGFDSIEFEKTRERTTTKHQLNLCEGRLWARCGV
;
A
#
# COMPACT_ATOMS: atom_id res chain seq x y z
N MET A 1 1.15 7.66 -11.82
CA MET A 1 2.57 7.53 -12.22
C MET A 1 2.64 7.14 -13.69
N LYS A 2 3.64 7.63 -14.43
CA LYS A 2 3.86 7.28 -15.86
C LYS A 2 5.03 6.30 -16.06
N LEU A 3 5.79 6.01 -15.01
CA LEU A 3 7.00 5.19 -15.08
C LEU A 3 6.66 3.74 -15.45
N PRO A 4 7.52 3.06 -16.25
CA PRO A 4 7.40 1.63 -16.55
C PRO A 4 7.21 0.79 -15.30
N VAL A 5 6.39 -0.27 -15.36
CA VAL A 5 6.05 -1.18 -14.25
C VAL A 5 5.23 -0.54 -13.13
N HIS A 6 5.60 0.65 -12.63
CA HIS A 6 4.82 1.39 -11.63
C HIS A 6 3.42 1.77 -12.12
N ARG A 7 3.25 1.92 -13.44
CA ARG A 7 1.95 2.24 -14.06
C ARG A 7 1.01 1.05 -14.21
N TRP A 8 1.47 -0.19 -14.00
CA TRP A 8 0.67 -1.40 -14.22
C TRP A 8 -0.56 -1.42 -13.33
N PHE A 9 -0.43 -0.97 -12.09
CA PHE A 9 -1.56 -0.78 -11.18
C PHE A 9 -1.43 0.59 -10.51
N ARG A 10 -2.50 1.39 -10.54
CA ARG A 10 -2.53 2.66 -9.83
C ARG A 10 -2.74 2.37 -8.35
N PHE A 11 -1.88 2.92 -7.47
CA PHE A 11 -2.09 2.91 -6.03
C PHE A 11 -1.84 4.32 -5.48
N SER A 12 -2.88 4.93 -4.89
CA SER A 12 -2.84 6.36 -4.52
C SER A 12 -1.96 6.68 -3.31
N ALA A 13 -1.45 5.67 -2.60
CA ALA A 13 -0.55 5.83 -1.45
C ALA A 13 0.93 5.60 -1.79
N ASP A 14 1.28 5.50 -3.08
CA ASP A 14 2.67 5.44 -3.51
C ASP A 14 3.39 6.79 -3.42
N PHE A 15 4.73 6.74 -3.40
CA PHE A 15 5.62 7.89 -3.44
C PHE A 15 6.59 7.81 -4.62
N SER A 16 7.49 8.78 -4.78
CA SER A 16 8.31 8.91 -6.00
C SER A 16 9.39 7.83 -6.11
N ALA A 17 9.24 6.91 -7.07
CA ALA A 17 10.25 5.90 -7.40
C ALA A 17 11.61 6.52 -7.76
N GLN A 18 11.62 7.63 -8.53
CA GLN A 18 12.85 8.33 -8.88
C GLN A 18 13.58 8.89 -7.66
N TRP A 19 12.83 9.31 -6.64
CA TRP A 19 13.44 9.75 -5.39
C TRP A 19 14.05 8.57 -4.62
N VAL A 20 13.38 7.41 -4.61
CA VAL A 20 13.96 6.18 -4.04
C VAL A 20 15.26 5.83 -4.74
N GLU A 21 15.27 5.80 -6.09
CA GLU A 21 16.48 5.54 -6.88
C GLU A 21 17.62 6.49 -6.48
N THR A 22 17.32 7.79 -6.37
CA THR A 22 18.29 8.81 -5.95
C THR A 22 18.81 8.55 -4.53
N ALA A 23 17.94 8.16 -3.59
CA ALA A 23 18.32 7.88 -2.21
C ALA A 23 19.20 6.63 -2.09
N ILE A 24 18.90 5.58 -2.87
CA ILE A 24 19.71 4.37 -2.95
C ILE A 24 21.11 4.69 -3.51
N GLU A 25 21.19 5.43 -4.62
CA GLU A 25 22.47 5.81 -5.22
C GLU A 25 23.32 6.67 -4.29
N LYS A 26 22.70 7.60 -3.55
CA LYS A 26 23.41 8.38 -2.51
C LYS A 26 23.94 7.50 -1.38
N ALA A 27 23.20 6.46 -0.98
CA ALA A 27 23.68 5.51 0.02
C ALA A 27 24.82 4.64 -0.51
N ARG A 28 24.78 4.24 -1.79
CA ARG A 28 25.83 3.46 -2.46
C ARG A 28 27.20 4.14 -2.47
N GLN A 29 27.22 5.47 -2.52
CA GLN A 29 28.47 6.25 -2.42
C GLN A 29 29.20 6.01 -1.09
N LYS A 30 28.51 5.48 -0.06
CA LYS A 30 29.08 5.15 1.25
C LYS A 30 29.40 3.67 1.43
N GLY A 31 29.05 2.80 0.47
CA GLY A 31 29.29 1.36 0.53
C GLY A 31 28.14 0.50 -0.01
N ARG A 32 28.20 -0.81 0.24
CA ARG A 32 27.13 -1.76 -0.14
C ARG A 32 25.83 -1.37 0.56
N VAL A 33 24.71 -1.40 -0.18
CA VAL A 33 23.37 -1.12 0.35
C VAL A 33 22.56 -2.40 0.43
N THR A 34 21.85 -2.57 1.54
CA THR A 34 20.79 -3.57 1.75
C THR A 34 19.54 -2.81 2.20
N LEU A 35 18.45 -2.96 1.44
CA LEU A 35 17.28 -2.10 1.55
C LEU A 35 16.09 -2.82 2.18
N LEU A 36 15.40 -2.16 3.11
CA LEU A 36 14.12 -2.63 3.65
C LEU A 36 13.00 -1.60 3.41
N ASP A 37 11.82 -2.09 3.02
CA ASP A 37 10.57 -1.33 3.06
C ASP A 37 9.54 -2.07 3.94
N PRO A 38 9.31 -1.69 5.21
CA PRO A 38 8.32 -2.33 6.06
C PRO A 38 6.86 -2.04 5.63
N PHE A 39 6.63 -1.20 4.61
CA PHE A 39 5.32 -0.83 4.10
C PHE A 39 5.33 -0.84 2.57
N ALA A 40 5.70 -1.98 1.99
CA ALA A 40 6.03 -2.12 0.58
C ALA A 40 4.91 -1.66 -0.36
N GLY A 41 3.63 -1.71 0.06
CA GLY A 41 2.52 -1.23 -0.74
C GLY A 41 2.49 -1.94 -2.09
N SER A 42 2.37 -1.17 -3.17
CA SER A 42 2.41 -1.73 -4.52
C SER A 42 3.83 -2.06 -5.04
N GLY A 43 4.86 -2.00 -4.17
CA GLY A 43 6.24 -2.40 -4.47
C GLY A 43 7.14 -1.27 -4.98
N THR A 44 6.79 0.00 -4.75
CA THR A 44 7.57 1.14 -5.30
C THR A 44 9.05 1.09 -4.93
N THR A 45 9.37 0.83 -3.65
CA THR A 45 10.75 0.77 -3.16
C THR A 45 11.49 -0.45 -3.69
N LEU A 46 10.83 -1.61 -3.71
CA LEU A 46 11.41 -2.87 -4.20
C LEU A 46 11.71 -2.82 -5.69
N LEU A 47 10.82 -2.24 -6.50
CA LEU A 47 11.04 -2.06 -7.94
C LEU A 47 12.23 -1.15 -8.22
N ALA A 48 12.37 -0.06 -7.45
CA ALA A 48 13.54 0.82 -7.54
C ALA A 48 14.83 0.09 -7.15
N ALA A 49 14.80 -0.72 -6.09
CA ALA A 49 15.92 -1.55 -5.66
C ALA A 49 16.32 -2.58 -6.71
N GLN A 50 15.35 -3.33 -7.24
CA GLN A 50 15.55 -4.33 -8.28
C GLN A 50 16.18 -3.71 -9.52
N LYS A 51 15.64 -2.58 -10.01
CA LYS A 51 16.19 -1.82 -11.14
C LYS A 51 17.66 -1.44 -10.94
N LEU A 52 18.02 -1.06 -9.72
CA LEU A 52 19.38 -0.65 -9.39
C LEU A 52 20.29 -1.85 -9.06
N GLY A 53 19.76 -3.06 -8.88
CA GLY A 53 20.53 -4.23 -8.46
C GLY A 53 20.89 -4.18 -6.96
N VAL A 54 19.96 -3.71 -6.12
CA VAL A 54 20.09 -3.71 -4.66
C VAL A 54 19.29 -4.85 -4.05
N GLU A 55 19.93 -5.63 -3.20
CA GLU A 55 19.28 -6.66 -2.39
C GLU A 55 18.28 -6.00 -1.44
N SER A 56 17.03 -6.48 -1.45
CA SER A 56 15.96 -5.82 -0.70
C SER A 56 14.91 -6.77 -0.16
N TYR A 57 14.36 -6.41 1.00
CA TYR A 57 13.16 -7.00 1.56
C TYR A 57 12.05 -5.95 1.63
N GLY A 58 10.81 -6.37 1.39
CA GLY A 58 9.65 -5.54 1.64
C GLY A 58 8.52 -6.31 2.31
N LEU A 59 7.80 -5.64 3.19
CA LEU A 59 6.69 -6.21 3.94
C LEU A 59 5.38 -5.57 3.52
N GLU A 60 4.37 -6.39 3.25
CA GLU A 60 3.01 -5.91 3.02
C GLU A 60 1.99 -6.82 3.71
N ALA A 61 1.20 -6.24 4.60
CA ALA A 61 0.22 -6.97 5.40
C ALA A 61 -1.10 -7.18 4.63
N HIS A 62 -1.43 -6.31 3.68
CA HIS A 62 -2.61 -6.43 2.85
C HIS A 62 -2.40 -7.54 1.79
N PRO A 63 -3.11 -8.69 1.88
CA PRO A 63 -2.84 -9.84 1.01
C PRO A 63 -2.98 -9.53 -0.49
N PHE A 64 -4.03 -8.79 -0.87
CA PHE A 64 -4.25 -8.42 -2.27
C PHE A 64 -3.19 -7.47 -2.83
N ILE A 65 -2.80 -6.44 -2.08
CA ILE A 65 -1.74 -5.50 -2.48
C ILE A 65 -0.37 -6.20 -2.52
N ALA A 66 -0.10 -7.11 -1.57
CA ALA A 66 1.11 -7.93 -1.59
C ALA A 66 1.19 -8.76 -2.89
N ARG A 67 0.09 -9.38 -3.33
CA ARG A 67 0.06 -10.10 -4.61
C ARG A 67 0.32 -9.19 -5.81
N ILE A 68 -0.26 -7.98 -5.82
CA ILE A 68 0.03 -6.98 -6.86
C ILE A 68 1.52 -6.62 -6.88
N ALA A 69 2.12 -6.33 -5.72
CA ALA A 69 3.53 -6.02 -5.63
C ALA A 69 4.40 -7.18 -6.12
N GLN A 70 4.08 -8.42 -5.72
CA GLN A 70 4.78 -9.62 -6.17
C GLN A 70 4.72 -9.79 -7.70
N ALA A 71 3.52 -9.66 -8.28
CA ALA A 71 3.35 -9.74 -9.74
C ALA A 71 4.16 -8.64 -10.47
N LYS A 72 4.25 -7.43 -9.90
CA LYS A 72 5.09 -6.35 -10.46
C LYS A 72 6.59 -6.66 -10.38
N LEU A 73 7.06 -7.40 -9.37
CA LEU A 73 8.47 -7.81 -9.26
C LEU A 73 8.87 -8.84 -10.34
N TYR A 74 7.90 -9.57 -10.90
CA TYR A 74 8.10 -10.42 -12.08
C TYR A 74 8.31 -9.65 -13.39
N CYS A 75 8.57 -8.34 -13.35
CA CYS A 75 8.72 -7.52 -14.56
C CYS A 75 9.86 -7.92 -15.49
N GLN A 76 10.81 -8.76 -15.04
CA GLN A 76 11.89 -9.29 -15.87
C GLN A 76 11.57 -10.65 -16.52
N THR A 77 10.34 -11.16 -16.34
CA THR A 77 9.82 -12.35 -17.02
C THR A 77 9.91 -12.21 -18.54
N ASP A 78 9.96 -13.34 -19.26
CA ASP A 78 9.98 -13.30 -20.71
C ASP A 78 8.68 -12.74 -21.30
N SER A 79 8.77 -11.62 -22.01
CA SER A 79 7.60 -10.93 -22.56
C SER A 79 6.90 -11.78 -23.62
N SER A 80 7.63 -12.60 -24.37
CA SER A 80 7.05 -13.51 -25.35
C SER A 80 6.24 -14.62 -24.68
N ALA A 81 6.81 -15.29 -23.67
CA ALA A 81 6.08 -16.28 -22.87
C ALA A 81 4.81 -15.69 -22.20
N TYR A 82 4.90 -14.46 -21.69
CA TYR A 82 3.74 -13.74 -21.15
C TYR A 82 2.67 -13.46 -22.21
N ILE A 83 3.05 -12.97 -23.40
CA ILE A 83 2.11 -12.73 -24.51
C ILE A 83 1.47 -14.04 -24.98
N ASP A 84 2.20 -15.14 -25.04
CA ASP A 84 1.63 -16.45 -25.38
C ASP A 84 0.54 -16.87 -24.38
N ARG A 85 0.69 -16.54 -23.08
CA ARG A 85 -0.35 -16.77 -22.07
C ARG A 85 -1.56 -15.87 -22.30
N ILE A 86 -1.35 -14.59 -22.62
CA ILE A 86 -2.43 -13.65 -22.96
C ILE A 86 -3.26 -14.18 -24.12
N VAL A 87 -2.61 -14.65 -25.20
CA VAL A 87 -3.30 -15.24 -26.36
C VAL A 87 -4.13 -16.45 -25.96
N LYS A 88 -3.57 -17.39 -25.18
CA LYS A 88 -4.31 -18.57 -24.69
C LYS A 88 -5.55 -18.19 -23.88
N VAL A 89 -5.43 -17.22 -22.99
CA VAL A 89 -6.53 -16.71 -22.15
C VAL A 89 -7.62 -16.07 -23.02
N THR A 90 -7.23 -15.20 -23.95
CA THR A 90 -8.18 -14.55 -24.87
C THR A 90 -8.91 -15.58 -25.76
N GLN A 91 -8.19 -16.54 -26.33
CA GLN A 91 -8.82 -17.60 -27.14
C GLN A 91 -9.81 -18.43 -26.32
N HIS A 92 -9.48 -18.77 -25.07
CA HIS A 92 -10.43 -19.49 -24.22
C HIS A 92 -11.65 -18.63 -23.88
N ALA A 93 -11.46 -17.35 -23.57
CA ALA A 93 -12.53 -16.41 -23.27
C ALA A 93 -13.56 -16.27 -24.42
N GLU A 94 -13.16 -16.50 -25.67
CA GLU A 94 -14.07 -16.53 -26.83
C GLU A 94 -14.94 -17.78 -26.89
N THR A 95 -14.53 -18.87 -26.23
CA THR A 95 -15.20 -20.18 -26.27
C THR A 95 -16.16 -20.44 -25.12
N VAL A 96 -16.13 -19.61 -24.07
CA VAL A 96 -16.94 -19.78 -22.86
C VAL A 96 -18.03 -18.72 -22.75
N GLN A 97 -19.09 -19.06 -22.01
CA GLN A 97 -20.14 -18.11 -21.62
C GLN A 97 -19.79 -17.49 -20.27
N GLY A 98 -20.08 -16.20 -20.09
CA GLY A 98 -19.88 -15.54 -18.80
C GLY A 98 -21.03 -15.85 -17.82
N ASP A 99 -20.70 -15.95 -16.54
CA ASP A 99 -21.65 -16.14 -15.45
C ASP A 99 -21.73 -14.87 -14.58
N LEU A 100 -22.78 -14.08 -14.77
CA LEU A 100 -23.01 -12.84 -14.02
C LEU A 100 -23.48 -13.11 -12.59
N GLU A 101 -24.08 -14.27 -12.31
CA GLU A 101 -24.61 -14.62 -11.00
C GLU A 101 -23.51 -15.07 -10.03
N ARG A 102 -22.33 -15.41 -10.55
CA ARG A 102 -21.10 -15.62 -9.77
C ARG A 102 -20.71 -14.40 -8.92
N TYR A 103 -21.13 -13.20 -9.31
CA TYR A 103 -20.67 -11.94 -8.72
C TYR A 103 -21.67 -11.35 -7.72
N PRO A 104 -21.19 -10.79 -6.59
CA PRO A 104 -22.07 -10.11 -5.65
C PRO A 104 -22.75 -8.92 -6.32
N LEU A 105 -23.94 -8.55 -5.82
CA LEU A 105 -24.74 -7.42 -6.32
C LEU A 105 -23.94 -6.12 -6.44
N LEU A 106 -22.93 -5.94 -5.59
CA LEU A 106 -22.02 -4.80 -5.66
C LEU A 106 -21.27 -4.73 -7.01
N ILE A 107 -20.70 -5.84 -7.46
CA ILE A 107 -19.96 -5.91 -8.73
C ILE A 107 -20.92 -5.72 -9.91
N ARG A 108 -22.09 -6.33 -9.87
CA ARG A 108 -23.14 -6.16 -10.89
C ARG A 108 -23.64 -4.71 -11.02
N LYS A 109 -23.42 -3.87 -10.01
CA LYS A 109 -23.71 -2.42 -10.07
C LYS A 109 -22.57 -1.59 -10.63
N PHE A 110 -21.35 -2.14 -10.71
CA PHE A 110 -20.16 -1.43 -11.15
C PHE A 110 -19.82 -1.67 -12.62
N PHE A 111 -20.46 -2.64 -13.25
CA PHE A 111 -20.24 -3.00 -14.64
C PHE A 111 -21.58 -3.29 -15.31
N SER A 112 -21.75 -2.82 -16.54
CA SER A 112 -22.81 -3.28 -17.43
C SER A 112 -22.74 -4.80 -17.62
N ASN A 113 -23.87 -5.43 -17.91
CA ASN A 113 -23.94 -6.88 -18.12
C ASN A 113 -22.94 -7.36 -19.18
N LEU A 114 -22.84 -6.64 -20.31
CA LEU A 114 -21.89 -6.97 -21.39
C LEU A 114 -20.43 -6.86 -20.93
N ALA A 115 -20.09 -5.82 -20.15
CA ALA A 115 -18.74 -5.66 -19.64
C ALA A 115 -18.39 -6.74 -18.61
N LEU A 116 -19.32 -7.05 -17.70
CA LEU A 116 -19.12 -8.09 -16.69
C LEU A 116 -19.01 -9.47 -17.31
N GLU A 117 -19.83 -9.78 -18.33
CA GLU A 117 -19.72 -11.03 -19.09
C GLU A 117 -18.35 -11.16 -19.77
N SER A 118 -17.86 -10.10 -20.40
CA SER A 118 -16.53 -10.08 -21.02
C SER A 118 -15.41 -10.27 -19.99
N LEU A 119 -15.48 -9.58 -18.85
CA LEU A 119 -14.54 -9.73 -17.74
C LEU A 119 -14.56 -11.13 -17.13
N ASP A 120 -15.73 -11.73 -16.98
CA ASP A 120 -15.86 -13.08 -16.42
C ASP A 120 -15.25 -14.13 -17.35
N ARG A 121 -15.46 -14.02 -18.67
CA ARG A 121 -14.81 -14.91 -19.64
C ARG A 121 -13.29 -14.79 -19.60
N LEU A 122 -12.75 -13.58 -19.47
CA LEU A 122 -11.31 -13.36 -19.25
C LEU A 122 -10.83 -13.99 -17.93
N ARG A 123 -11.60 -13.84 -16.85
CA ARG A 123 -11.31 -14.46 -15.55
C ARG A 123 -11.29 -15.98 -15.65
N GLN A 124 -12.28 -16.59 -16.30
CA GLN A 124 -12.33 -18.03 -16.55
C GLN A 124 -11.12 -18.51 -17.37
N GLY A 125 -10.72 -17.74 -18.38
CA GLY A 125 -9.49 -17.98 -19.15
C GLY A 125 -8.24 -17.98 -18.28
N TRP A 126 -8.08 -16.98 -17.41
CA TRP A 126 -6.98 -16.98 -16.45
C TRP A 126 -7.04 -18.18 -15.49
N GLU A 127 -8.20 -18.46 -14.88
CA GLU A 127 -8.40 -19.59 -13.95
C GLU A 127 -8.07 -20.94 -14.59
N LYS A 128 -8.41 -21.13 -15.88
CA LYS A 128 -8.15 -22.36 -16.63
C LYS A 128 -6.65 -22.65 -16.80
N PHE A 129 -5.83 -21.61 -16.95
CA PHE A 129 -4.39 -21.72 -17.22
C PHE A 129 -3.52 -21.23 -16.06
N ALA A 130 -4.12 -21.04 -14.88
CA ALA A 130 -3.41 -20.62 -13.68
C ALA A 130 -2.50 -21.73 -13.16
N ASP A 131 -1.23 -21.41 -12.96
CA ASP A 131 -0.21 -22.37 -12.50
C ASP A 131 0.83 -21.74 -11.54
N ASN A 132 0.56 -20.54 -11.03
CA ASN A 132 1.44 -19.76 -10.15
C ASN A 132 2.80 -19.39 -10.77
N SER A 133 2.98 -19.57 -12.08
CA SER A 133 4.15 -19.05 -12.79
C SER A 133 4.17 -17.52 -12.79
N PRO A 134 5.35 -16.88 -12.93
CA PRO A 134 5.45 -15.45 -13.12
C PRO A 134 4.54 -14.93 -14.24
N GLU A 135 4.45 -15.64 -15.36
CA GLU A 135 3.59 -15.30 -16.49
C GLU A 135 2.10 -15.35 -16.10
N SER A 136 1.69 -16.37 -15.35
CA SER A 136 0.30 -16.50 -14.88
C SER A 136 -0.09 -15.38 -13.91
N GLU A 137 0.81 -14.99 -13.00
CA GLU A 137 0.59 -13.87 -12.07
C GLU A 137 0.58 -12.51 -12.79
N LEU A 138 1.37 -12.35 -13.85
CA LEU A 138 1.33 -11.17 -14.70
C LEU A 138 -0.01 -11.07 -15.45
N VAL A 139 -0.53 -12.18 -16.00
CA VAL A 139 -1.86 -12.22 -16.64
C VAL A 139 -2.97 -11.86 -15.65
N TRP A 140 -2.89 -12.37 -14.42
CA TRP A 140 -3.80 -11.99 -13.34
C TRP A 140 -3.75 -10.48 -13.11
N LEU A 141 -2.55 -9.91 -12.97
CA LEU A 141 -2.37 -8.48 -12.78
C LEU A 141 -2.95 -7.68 -13.95
N THR A 142 -2.76 -8.11 -15.19
CA THR A 142 -3.35 -7.47 -16.39
C THR A 142 -4.86 -7.36 -16.28
N LEU A 143 -5.54 -8.43 -15.86
CA LEU A 143 -6.99 -8.44 -15.65
C LEU A 143 -7.39 -7.49 -14.51
N ILE A 144 -6.72 -7.56 -13.37
CA ILE A 144 -6.99 -6.70 -12.21
C ILE A 144 -6.83 -5.22 -12.56
N SER A 145 -5.79 -4.89 -13.33
CA SER A 145 -5.45 -3.53 -13.69
C SER A 145 -6.45 -2.85 -14.61
N ILE A 146 -7.27 -3.61 -15.36
CA ILE A 146 -8.28 -3.03 -16.26
C ILE A 146 -9.64 -2.79 -15.59
N LEU A 147 -9.94 -3.42 -14.45
CA LEU A 147 -11.26 -3.39 -13.82
C LEU A 147 -11.78 -1.96 -13.62
N ARG A 148 -10.92 -1.07 -13.15
CA ARG A 148 -11.24 0.35 -12.94
C ARG A 148 -11.43 1.15 -14.23
N HIS A 149 -10.79 0.73 -15.32
CA HIS A 149 -10.89 1.42 -16.60
C HIS A 149 -12.20 1.09 -17.34
N VAL A 150 -12.72 -0.11 -17.10
CA VAL A 150 -13.92 -0.65 -17.76
C VAL A 150 -15.17 -0.58 -16.87
N SER A 151 -15.03 -0.18 -15.61
CA SER A 151 -16.16 0.06 -14.70
C SER A 151 -16.97 1.29 -15.11
N ASP A 152 -18.29 1.16 -14.99
CA ASP A 152 -19.25 2.26 -15.11
C ASP A 152 -19.24 3.19 -13.90
N ALA A 153 -18.75 2.72 -12.75
CA ALA A 153 -18.69 3.53 -11.55
C ALA A 153 -17.56 4.57 -11.61
N GLY A 154 -17.84 5.75 -11.09
CA GLY A 154 -16.86 6.80 -10.91
C GLY A 154 -15.80 6.36 -9.92
N ILE A 155 -14.57 6.84 -10.09
CA ILE A 155 -13.46 6.50 -9.22
C ILE A 155 -12.91 7.80 -8.66
N ALA A 156 -12.93 7.93 -7.33
CA ALA A 156 -12.34 9.07 -6.65
C ALA A 156 -10.82 9.12 -6.88
N SER A 157 -10.19 10.28 -6.68
CA SER A 157 -8.73 10.43 -6.74
C SER A 157 -7.99 9.49 -5.79
N TRP A 158 -8.63 9.13 -4.68
CA TRP A 158 -8.18 8.16 -3.68
C TRP A 158 -8.67 6.73 -3.94
N GLN A 159 -9.10 6.44 -5.17
CA GLN A 159 -9.50 5.11 -5.62
C GLN A 159 -10.71 4.49 -4.90
N TYR A 160 -11.45 5.24 -4.11
CA TYR A 160 -12.80 4.82 -3.73
C TYR A 160 -13.68 4.74 -4.98
N VAL A 161 -14.33 3.59 -5.15
CA VAL A 161 -15.40 3.47 -6.14
C VAL A 161 -16.58 4.28 -5.64
N LEU A 162 -17.14 5.12 -6.52
CA LEU A 162 -18.25 6.03 -6.27
C LEU A 162 -19.48 5.48 -7.00
N PRO A 163 -20.32 4.66 -6.35
CA PRO A 163 -21.43 3.96 -7.01
C PRO A 163 -22.49 4.90 -7.60
N ARG A 164 -22.55 6.14 -7.10
CA ARG A 164 -23.54 7.15 -7.50
C ARG A 164 -23.08 8.05 -8.64
N HIS A 165 -21.85 7.88 -9.11
CA HIS A 165 -21.31 8.64 -10.23
C HIS A 165 -21.06 7.67 -11.36
N THR A 166 -21.61 7.92 -12.55
CA THR A 166 -21.40 7.07 -13.72
C THR A 166 -20.32 7.67 -14.62
N LYS A 167 -19.37 6.86 -15.06
CA LYS A 167 -18.33 7.23 -16.02
C LYS A 167 -18.93 7.29 -17.43
N LYS A 168 -18.55 8.30 -18.21
CA LYS A 168 -18.88 8.36 -19.64
C LYS A 168 -17.92 7.46 -20.42
N ASN A 169 -18.47 6.55 -21.23
CA ASN A 169 -17.75 5.69 -22.17
C ASN A 169 -16.61 4.87 -21.52
N PRO A 170 -16.91 3.87 -20.68
CA PRO A 170 -15.90 2.91 -20.25
C PRO A 170 -15.24 2.23 -21.45
N LEU A 171 -13.99 1.79 -21.29
CA LEU A 171 -13.32 0.99 -22.33
C LEU A 171 -13.99 -0.38 -22.43
N GLU A 172 -14.01 -0.96 -23.63
CA GLU A 172 -14.42 -2.35 -23.83
C GLU A 172 -13.38 -3.30 -23.18
N PRO A 173 -13.79 -4.32 -22.40
CA PRO A 173 -12.87 -5.15 -21.62
C PRO A 173 -11.78 -5.87 -22.41
N MET A 174 -12.09 -6.47 -23.56
CA MET A 174 -11.10 -7.20 -24.36
C MET A 174 -10.03 -6.25 -24.91
N SER A 175 -10.46 -5.09 -25.45
CA SER A 175 -9.55 -4.05 -25.93
C SER A 175 -8.69 -3.47 -24.79
N ALA A 176 -9.28 -3.27 -23.60
CA ALA A 176 -8.53 -2.81 -22.43
C ALA A 176 -7.49 -3.84 -21.99
N PHE A 177 -7.86 -5.13 -21.99
CA PHE A 177 -6.98 -6.24 -21.63
C PHE A 177 -5.79 -6.33 -22.59
N GLN A 178 -6.04 -6.30 -23.90
CA GLN A 178 -4.99 -6.31 -24.94
C GLN A 178 -4.04 -5.12 -24.81
N LYS A 179 -4.57 -3.89 -24.67
CA LYS A 179 -3.75 -2.67 -24.49
C LYS A 179 -2.92 -2.71 -23.22
N MET A 180 -3.48 -3.22 -22.12
CA MET A 180 -2.72 -3.40 -20.88
C MET A 180 -1.61 -4.43 -21.07
N ALA A 181 -1.90 -5.54 -21.76
CA ALA A 181 -0.93 -6.58 -22.03
C ALA A 181 0.24 -6.09 -22.89
N GLU A 182 -0.03 -5.36 -23.98
CA GLU A 182 0.99 -4.72 -24.82
C GLU A 182 1.85 -3.73 -24.02
N GLY A 183 1.20 -2.92 -23.18
CA GLY A 183 1.87 -1.95 -22.31
C GLY A 183 2.79 -2.60 -21.27
N MET A 184 2.35 -3.71 -20.68
CA MET A 184 3.15 -4.51 -19.74
C MET A 184 4.31 -5.19 -20.45
N ALA A 185 4.08 -5.83 -21.61
CA ALA A 185 5.14 -6.45 -22.40
C ALA A 185 6.23 -5.45 -22.83
N THR A 186 5.83 -4.23 -23.22
CA THR A 186 6.76 -3.14 -23.53
C THR A 186 7.62 -2.76 -22.31
N ASP A 187 7.00 -2.65 -21.13
CA ASP A 187 7.71 -2.36 -19.89
C ASP A 187 8.64 -3.50 -19.47
N MET A 188 8.26 -4.77 -19.70
CA MET A 188 9.11 -5.93 -19.41
C MET A 188 10.39 -5.94 -20.26
N ILE A 189 10.29 -5.57 -21.54
CA ILE A 189 11.46 -5.42 -22.42
C ILE A 189 12.45 -4.38 -21.84
N LEU A 190 11.93 -3.26 -21.33
CA LEU A 190 12.76 -2.23 -20.67
C LEU A 190 13.34 -2.73 -19.34
N ALA A 191 12.57 -3.44 -18.54
CA ALA A 191 12.99 -3.96 -17.24
C ALA A 191 14.10 -5.03 -17.35
N ARG A 192 14.15 -5.81 -18.44
CA ARG A 192 15.24 -6.78 -18.69
C ARG A 192 16.58 -6.12 -19.02
N GLN A 193 16.59 -4.82 -19.34
CA GLN A 193 17.82 -4.07 -19.62
C GLN A 193 18.49 -3.54 -18.33
N THR A 194 17.84 -3.67 -17.18
CA THR A 194 18.36 -3.18 -15.90
C THR A 194 19.06 -4.30 -15.14
N ALA A 195 19.83 -3.94 -14.11
CA ALA A 195 20.38 -4.95 -13.21
C ALA A 195 19.25 -5.78 -12.60
N ALA A 196 19.51 -7.06 -12.32
CA ALA A 196 18.61 -7.93 -11.59
C ALA A 196 19.20 -8.16 -10.19
N SER A 197 18.41 -7.93 -9.15
CA SER A 197 18.72 -8.37 -7.79
C SER A 197 17.52 -9.07 -7.18
N GLU A 198 17.80 -9.80 -6.11
CA GLU A 198 16.79 -10.44 -5.29
C GLU A 198 16.03 -9.36 -4.49
N ALA A 199 14.83 -9.03 -4.96
CA ALA A 199 13.84 -8.29 -4.21
C ALA A 199 12.82 -9.28 -3.64
N VAL A 200 12.79 -9.41 -2.32
CA VAL A 200 11.94 -10.39 -1.62
C VAL A 200 10.78 -9.66 -0.98
N LEU A 201 9.57 -9.90 -1.48
CA LEU A 201 8.35 -9.46 -0.83
C LEU A 201 7.86 -10.53 0.15
N ILE A 202 7.56 -10.12 1.37
CA ILE A 202 7.03 -11.00 2.41
C ILE A 202 5.66 -10.47 2.84
N ARG A 203 4.65 -11.34 2.80
CA ARG A 203 3.34 -11.03 3.37
C ARG A 203 3.39 -11.15 4.89
N SER A 204 3.71 -10.05 5.55
CA SER A 204 3.98 -10.00 6.99
C SER A 204 3.62 -8.63 7.59
N ASP A 205 3.61 -8.57 8.90
CA ASP A 205 3.26 -7.37 9.67
C ASP A 205 4.51 -6.55 10.00
N ALA A 206 4.49 -5.26 9.66
CA ALA A 206 5.56 -4.32 9.95
C ALA A 206 5.89 -4.22 11.45
N ARG A 207 4.91 -4.49 12.33
CA ARG A 207 5.09 -4.44 13.80
C ARG A 207 6.01 -5.54 14.34
N THR A 208 6.19 -6.63 13.58
CA THR A 208 7.10 -7.72 13.95
C THR A 208 8.29 -7.80 13.01
N CYS A 209 8.14 -7.35 11.76
CA CYS A 209 9.08 -7.59 10.67
C CYS A 209 9.45 -9.07 10.52
N GLU A 210 8.48 -9.96 10.73
CA GLU A 210 8.69 -11.40 10.63
C GLU A 210 9.09 -11.78 9.18
N GLY A 211 10.10 -12.64 9.07
CA GLY A 211 10.71 -13.06 7.80
C GLY A 211 11.91 -12.21 7.35
N VAL A 212 12.13 -11.03 7.94
CA VAL A 212 13.33 -10.21 7.68
C VAL A 212 14.45 -10.62 8.64
N PRO A 213 15.65 -10.94 8.16
CA PRO A 213 16.79 -11.28 9.01
C PRO A 213 17.19 -10.14 9.96
N ASP A 214 17.69 -10.51 11.14
CA ASP A 214 18.29 -9.56 12.08
C ASP A 214 19.51 -8.88 11.44
N ARG A 215 19.66 -7.57 11.69
CA ARG A 215 20.79 -6.76 11.18
C ARG A 215 21.00 -6.87 9.66
N PHE A 216 19.93 -7.01 8.90
CA PHE A 216 19.97 -7.04 7.44
C PHE A 216 20.18 -5.65 6.82
N ALA A 217 19.32 -4.67 7.13
CA ALA A 217 19.21 -3.44 6.36
C ALA A 217 20.15 -2.34 6.87
N ASN A 218 20.91 -1.68 5.99
CA ASN A 218 21.52 -0.36 6.31
C ASN A 218 20.72 0.82 5.78
N LEU A 219 19.73 0.57 4.92
CA LEU A 219 18.84 1.59 4.41
C LEU A 219 17.40 1.12 4.54
N VAL A 220 16.55 1.95 5.14
CA VAL A 220 15.10 1.75 5.15
C VAL A 220 14.46 2.95 4.47
N ILE A 221 13.64 2.72 3.45
CA ILE A 221 12.88 3.77 2.78
C ILE A 221 11.44 3.32 2.69
N ALA A 222 10.53 4.08 3.29
CA ALA A 222 9.12 3.71 3.32
C ALA A 222 8.20 4.93 3.42
N SER A 223 6.92 4.71 3.16
CA SER A 223 5.84 5.66 3.45
C SER A 223 4.80 4.96 4.33
N PRO A 224 4.89 5.05 5.67
CA PRO A 224 3.93 4.40 6.55
C PRO A 224 2.50 4.92 6.30
N PRO A 225 1.47 4.10 6.56
CA PRO A 225 0.09 4.56 6.44
C PRO A 225 -0.18 5.71 7.42
N LEU A 226 -0.56 6.88 6.92
CA LEU A 226 -0.74 8.07 7.77
C LEU A 226 -2.06 8.01 8.54
N PRO A 227 -2.14 8.53 9.79
CA PRO A 227 -3.36 8.55 10.60
C PRO A 227 -4.31 9.65 10.11
N ASN A 228 -4.77 9.53 8.86
CA ASN A 228 -5.60 10.50 8.14
C ASN A 228 -7.02 9.98 7.86
N ASN A 229 -7.38 8.82 8.45
CA ASN A 229 -8.65 8.13 8.24
C ASN A 229 -8.88 7.63 6.80
N TYR A 230 -7.82 7.38 6.05
CA TYR A 230 -7.89 6.65 4.79
C TYR A 230 -7.99 5.14 5.07
N ASP A 231 -9.01 4.49 4.51
CA ASP A 231 -9.20 3.05 4.64
C ASP A 231 -8.44 2.31 3.53
N TYR A 232 -7.20 1.93 3.82
CA TYR A 232 -6.32 1.12 2.97
C TYR A 232 -6.94 -0.23 2.57
N ALA A 233 -7.76 -0.85 3.42
CA ALA A 233 -8.44 -2.11 3.10
C ALA A 233 -9.54 -1.94 2.04
N ASP A 234 -10.24 -0.81 2.05
CA ASP A 234 -11.32 -0.54 1.10
C ASP A 234 -10.78 -0.21 -0.32
N THR A 235 -9.49 0.08 -0.43
CA THR A 235 -8.86 0.53 -1.68
C THR A 235 -8.94 -0.50 -2.80
N THR A 236 -8.90 -1.79 -2.47
CA THR A 236 -8.98 -2.90 -3.45
C THR A 236 -10.27 -3.70 -3.33
N ARG A 237 -11.30 -3.17 -2.65
CA ARG A 237 -12.57 -3.91 -2.48
C ARG A 237 -13.20 -4.30 -3.81
N LEU A 238 -13.11 -3.44 -4.84
CA LEU A 238 -13.61 -3.74 -6.18
C LEU A 238 -12.94 -5.01 -6.73
N GLU A 239 -11.61 -5.02 -6.73
CA GLU A 239 -10.80 -6.10 -7.26
C GLU A 239 -11.00 -7.40 -6.47
N MET A 240 -11.02 -7.32 -5.14
CA MET A 240 -11.23 -8.48 -4.26
C MET A 240 -12.64 -9.07 -4.40
N CYS A 241 -13.68 -8.22 -4.51
CA CYS A 241 -15.03 -8.68 -4.81
C CYS A 241 -15.13 -9.31 -6.20
N PHE A 242 -14.45 -8.72 -7.20
CA PHE A 242 -14.39 -9.29 -8.54
C PHE A 242 -13.71 -10.65 -8.54
N MET A 243 -12.65 -10.86 -7.76
CA MET A 243 -11.99 -12.17 -7.61
C MET A 243 -12.73 -13.14 -6.68
N GLY A 244 -13.80 -12.72 -6.02
CA GLY A 244 -14.56 -13.55 -5.09
C GLY A 244 -13.85 -13.80 -3.75
N GLU A 245 -12.82 -13.02 -3.41
CA GLU A 245 -12.12 -13.10 -2.11
C GLU A 245 -12.97 -12.54 -0.95
N ILE A 246 -13.88 -11.61 -1.27
CA ILE A 246 -14.85 -11.02 -0.34
C ILE A 246 -16.17 -10.75 -1.07
N GLN A 247 -17.28 -10.70 -0.33
CA GLN A 247 -18.61 -10.35 -0.84
C GLN A 247 -18.88 -8.84 -0.77
N GLY A 248 -18.23 -8.14 0.16
CA GLY A 248 -18.36 -6.69 0.26
C GLY A 248 -17.64 -6.06 1.44
N TRP A 249 -18.09 -4.87 1.82
CA TRP A 249 -17.45 -4.05 2.86
C TRP A 249 -17.39 -4.74 4.23
N GLY A 250 -18.39 -5.57 4.56
CA GLY A 250 -18.47 -6.28 5.83
C GLY A 250 -17.32 -7.26 6.07
N ASP A 251 -16.75 -7.83 5.01
CA ASP A 251 -15.71 -8.85 5.10
C ASP A 251 -14.32 -8.26 5.29
N LEU A 252 -14.15 -6.96 5.02
CA LEU A 252 -12.84 -6.27 5.06
C LEU A 252 -12.17 -6.37 6.43
N ASN A 253 -12.94 -6.45 7.52
CA ASN A 253 -12.38 -6.61 8.87
C ASN A 253 -11.53 -7.87 8.99
N ASN A 254 -12.07 -9.01 8.55
CA ASN A 254 -11.42 -10.31 8.65
C ASN A 254 -10.44 -10.53 7.49
N ALA A 255 -10.76 -10.06 6.29
CA ALA A 255 -9.90 -10.28 5.14
C ALA A 255 -8.63 -9.42 5.17
N VAL A 256 -8.68 -8.22 5.74
CA VAL A 256 -7.59 -7.23 5.60
C VAL A 256 -7.33 -6.41 6.86
N ARG A 257 -8.33 -5.69 7.41
CA ARG A 257 -8.09 -4.62 8.39
C ARG A 257 -7.39 -5.07 9.66
N GLN A 258 -7.59 -6.33 10.08
CA GLN A 258 -6.91 -6.90 11.25
C GLN A 258 -5.37 -6.92 11.13
N TYR A 259 -4.84 -6.96 9.90
CA TYR A 259 -3.41 -7.01 9.63
C TYR A 259 -2.77 -5.62 9.48
N LEU A 260 -3.58 -4.58 9.29
CA LEU A 260 -3.08 -3.24 8.98
C LEU A 260 -2.68 -2.46 10.24
N ILE A 261 -1.77 -1.49 10.05
CA ILE A 261 -1.55 -0.42 11.01
C ILE A 261 -2.87 0.34 11.20
N ARG A 262 -3.21 0.67 12.46
CA ARG A 262 -4.49 1.28 12.84
C ARG A 262 -4.59 2.77 12.49
N SER A 263 -4.49 3.10 11.20
CA SER A 263 -4.49 4.47 10.65
C SER A 263 -5.89 5.02 10.25
N SER A 264 -6.94 4.19 10.39
CA SER A 264 -8.33 4.55 10.10
C SER A 264 -9.27 4.24 11.26
N SER A 265 -10.25 5.12 11.49
CA SER A 265 -11.27 4.92 12.54
C SER A 265 -12.17 3.73 12.25
N GLN A 266 -12.18 3.21 11.02
CA GLN A 266 -12.87 1.97 10.66
C GLN A 266 -12.22 0.72 11.30
N TYR A 267 -10.96 0.83 11.74
CA TYR A 267 -10.19 -0.31 12.28
C TYR A 267 -10.33 -0.39 13.80
N VAL A 268 -10.82 0.69 14.42
CA VAL A 268 -10.85 0.88 15.87
C VAL A 268 -12.26 1.22 16.32
N THR A 269 -12.88 0.28 17.02
CA THR A 269 -14.20 0.46 17.61
C THR A 269 -14.08 0.55 19.12
N ARG A 270 -15.05 1.18 19.78
CA ARG A 270 -15.10 1.19 21.26
C ARG A 270 -15.22 -0.20 21.88
N ARG A 271 -15.68 -1.18 21.10
CA ARG A 271 -15.77 -2.58 21.54
C ARG A 271 -14.42 -3.31 21.42
N SER A 272 -13.55 -2.86 20.52
CA SER A 272 -12.28 -3.54 20.22
C SER A 272 -11.05 -2.87 20.85
N VAL A 273 -11.20 -1.69 21.44
CA VAL A 273 -10.07 -0.92 21.99
C VAL A 273 -10.40 -0.41 23.39
N ASN A 274 -9.55 -0.78 24.35
CA ASN A 274 -9.46 -0.13 25.65
C ASN A 274 -8.37 0.96 25.57
N LEU A 275 -8.79 2.22 25.60
CA LEU A 275 -7.88 3.37 25.45
C LEU A 275 -6.85 3.44 26.56
N ASP A 276 -7.26 3.22 27.82
CA ASP A 276 -6.36 3.32 28.97
C ASP A 276 -5.28 2.24 28.91
N ALA A 277 -5.64 1.02 28.49
CA ALA A 277 -4.67 -0.05 28.29
C ALA A 277 -3.67 0.26 27.15
N VAL A 278 -4.14 0.83 26.05
CA VAL A 278 -3.27 1.27 24.95
C VAL A 278 -2.32 2.36 25.43
N LEU A 279 -2.86 3.42 26.04
CA LEU A 279 -2.08 4.52 26.58
C LEU A 279 -1.17 4.13 27.74
N ALA A 280 -1.43 3.02 28.43
CA ALA A 280 -0.59 2.43 29.48
C ALA A 280 0.56 1.57 28.93
N SER A 281 0.59 1.26 27.64
CA SER A 281 1.64 0.43 27.03
C SER A 281 3.04 1.06 27.21
N PRO A 282 4.08 0.29 27.61
CA PRO A 282 5.44 0.81 27.80
C PRO A 282 6.03 1.47 26.55
N GLU A 283 5.69 0.95 25.37
CA GLU A 283 6.19 1.45 24.08
C GLU A 283 5.75 2.88 23.77
N LEU A 284 4.70 3.38 24.43
CA LEU A 284 4.23 4.76 24.30
C LEU A 284 4.80 5.71 25.35
N GLU A 285 5.63 5.23 26.28
CA GLU A 285 6.19 6.05 27.36
C GLU A 285 6.73 7.41 26.90
N PRO A 286 7.55 7.51 25.83
CA PRO A 286 8.21 8.77 25.45
C PRO A 286 7.24 9.88 25.06
N ILE A 287 6.04 9.53 24.61
CA ILE A 287 5.02 10.47 24.14
C ILE A 287 3.73 10.44 24.97
N ARG A 288 3.69 9.62 26.03
CA ARG A 288 2.46 9.23 26.75
C ARG A 288 1.66 10.44 27.24
N ALA A 289 2.34 11.41 27.83
CA ALA A 289 1.69 12.63 28.34
C ALA A 289 1.02 13.41 27.20
N ALA A 290 1.79 13.69 26.14
CA ALA A 290 1.32 14.47 24.98
C ALA A 290 0.19 13.76 24.21
N ILE A 291 0.32 12.46 23.95
CA ILE A 291 -0.70 11.70 23.23
C ILE A 291 -1.99 11.55 24.04
N THR A 292 -1.90 11.45 25.37
CA THR A 292 -3.08 11.41 26.26
C THR A 292 -3.87 12.70 26.16
N GLU A 293 -3.20 13.86 26.18
CA GLU A 293 -3.84 15.16 26.03
C GLU A 293 -4.56 15.30 24.67
N VAL A 294 -3.89 14.91 23.57
CA VAL A 294 -4.49 14.94 22.23
C VAL A 294 -5.68 13.97 22.12
N CYS A 295 -5.58 12.77 22.71
CA CYS A 295 -6.69 11.82 22.74
C CYS A 295 -7.90 12.36 23.52
N ALA A 296 -7.68 13.06 24.64
CA ALA A 296 -8.75 13.72 25.39
C ALA A 296 -9.45 14.79 24.55
N LYS A 297 -8.68 15.69 23.91
CA LYS A 297 -9.22 16.72 23.00
C LYS A 297 -10.01 16.12 21.85
N LEU A 298 -9.49 15.06 21.21
CA LEU A 298 -10.18 14.37 20.12
C LEU A 298 -11.46 13.67 20.57
N SER A 299 -11.50 13.17 21.81
CA SER A 299 -12.68 12.54 22.39
C SER A 299 -13.78 13.56 22.69
N GLU A 300 -13.43 14.73 23.22
CA GLU A 300 -14.36 15.85 23.46
C GLU A 300 -14.92 16.39 22.14
N GLU A 301 -14.05 16.66 21.17
CA GLU A 301 -14.43 17.26 19.89
C GLU A 301 -15.32 16.31 19.06
N ARG A 302 -15.13 15.00 19.17
CA ARG A 302 -15.90 13.97 18.45
C ARG A 302 -17.40 14.22 18.45
N ASP A 303 -17.97 14.61 19.59
CA ASP A 303 -19.42 14.73 19.74
C ASP A 303 -20.01 15.96 19.03
N ARG A 304 -19.15 16.86 18.54
CA ARG A 304 -19.51 18.02 17.71
C ARG A 304 -19.56 17.71 16.22
N HIS A 305 -19.11 16.52 15.79
CA HIS A 305 -19.01 16.16 14.37
C HIS A 305 -19.98 15.04 13.96
N PRO A 306 -20.57 15.12 12.76
CA PRO A 306 -21.37 14.02 12.22
C PRO A 306 -20.51 12.76 12.05
N GLY A 307 -21.09 11.60 12.36
CA GLY A 307 -20.42 10.30 12.29
C GLY A 307 -19.57 9.93 13.51
N LYS A 308 -19.25 10.88 14.40
CA LYS A 308 -18.60 10.63 15.71
C LYS A 308 -17.42 9.64 15.64
N LYS A 309 -16.53 9.82 14.67
CA LYS A 309 -15.40 8.94 14.39
C LYS A 309 -14.46 8.85 15.59
N ASN A 310 -13.99 7.64 15.88
CA ASN A 310 -13.15 7.36 17.05
C ASN A 310 -11.68 7.75 16.83
N TYR A 311 -11.40 8.99 16.45
CA TYR A 311 -10.03 9.44 16.16
C TYR A 311 -9.10 9.37 17.37
N HIS A 312 -9.59 9.60 18.58
CA HIS A 312 -8.85 9.39 19.83
C HIS A 312 -8.33 7.94 19.95
N LEU A 313 -9.18 6.93 19.69
CA LEU A 313 -8.74 5.52 19.68
C LEU A 313 -7.76 5.25 18.54
N MET A 314 -8.03 5.78 17.36
CA MET A 314 -7.20 5.59 16.17
C MET A 314 -5.78 6.11 16.38
N VAL A 315 -5.64 7.33 16.92
CA VAL A 315 -4.36 7.95 17.19
C VAL A 315 -3.57 7.15 18.22
N ALA A 316 -4.17 6.79 19.36
CA ALA A 316 -3.49 5.97 20.38
C ALA A 316 -3.03 4.63 19.81
N CYS A 317 -3.91 3.93 19.09
CA CYS A 317 -3.60 2.65 18.47
C CYS A 317 -2.52 2.75 17.39
N TYR A 318 -2.56 3.81 16.58
CA TYR A 318 -1.59 4.08 15.51
C TYR A 318 -0.18 4.24 16.07
N PHE A 319 -0.01 5.10 17.08
CA PHE A 319 1.32 5.32 17.65
C PHE A 319 1.83 4.09 18.41
N LEU A 320 0.95 3.29 19.02
CA LEU A 320 1.35 2.00 19.59
C LEU A 320 1.84 1.04 18.51
N ASP A 321 1.16 0.97 17.36
CA ASP A 321 1.62 0.16 16.23
C ASP A 321 2.97 0.65 15.71
N MET A 322 3.14 1.97 15.53
CA MET A 322 4.39 2.55 15.04
C MET A 322 5.54 2.41 16.02
N ALA A 323 5.30 2.45 17.34
CA ALA A 323 6.32 2.17 18.33
C ALA A 323 6.86 0.74 18.20
N LYS A 324 5.97 -0.24 17.96
CA LYS A 324 6.36 -1.63 17.68
C LYS A 324 7.13 -1.78 16.37
N VAL A 325 6.73 -1.04 15.34
CA VAL A 325 7.49 -0.97 14.07
C VAL A 325 8.90 -0.46 14.32
N TRP A 326 9.10 0.59 15.10
CA TRP A 326 10.44 1.10 15.43
C TRP A 326 11.30 0.07 16.17
N LEU A 327 10.72 -0.67 17.12
CA LEU A 327 11.40 -1.77 17.80
C LEU A 327 11.79 -2.89 16.83
N ALA A 328 10.88 -3.29 15.93
CA ALA A 328 11.16 -4.29 14.90
C ALA A 328 12.24 -3.81 13.92
N LEU A 329 12.22 -2.53 13.53
CA LEU A 329 13.26 -1.93 12.70
C LEU A 329 14.60 -1.89 13.41
N ARG A 330 14.65 -1.65 14.72
CA ARG A 330 15.93 -1.70 15.45
C ARG A 330 16.57 -3.08 15.37
N ARG A 331 15.77 -4.15 15.42
CA ARG A 331 16.24 -5.54 15.26
C ARG A 331 16.76 -5.80 13.84
N THR A 332 16.03 -5.38 12.81
CA THR A 332 16.38 -5.67 11.40
C THR A 332 17.44 -4.74 10.82
N CYS A 333 17.67 -3.57 11.41
CA CYS A 333 18.71 -2.64 10.97
C CYS A 333 20.10 -3.05 11.48
N GLN A 334 21.11 -2.99 10.61
CA GLN A 334 22.51 -3.07 11.00
C GLN A 334 23.00 -1.74 11.59
N ALA A 335 24.22 -1.72 12.14
CA ALA A 335 24.90 -0.51 12.57
C ALA A 335 26.14 -0.30 11.70
N PRO A 336 26.30 0.85 11.00
CA PRO A 336 25.36 1.97 10.92
C PRO A 336 24.17 1.70 9.99
N ALA A 337 23.01 2.31 10.28
CA ALA A 337 21.86 2.32 9.37
C ALA A 337 21.14 3.68 9.33
N THR A 338 20.43 3.90 8.23
CA THR A 338 19.58 5.07 8.01
C THR A 338 18.17 4.62 7.66
N VAL A 339 17.19 5.09 8.42
CA VAL A 339 15.76 4.97 8.14
C VAL A 339 15.23 6.29 7.64
N CYS A 340 14.44 6.26 6.57
CA CYS A 340 13.74 7.40 6.02
C CYS A 340 12.26 7.07 5.83
N PHE A 341 11.40 7.73 6.60
CA PHE A 341 9.96 7.70 6.40
C PHE A 341 9.48 8.95 5.67
N VAL A 342 8.83 8.77 4.53
CA VAL A 342 8.10 9.84 3.84
C VAL A 342 6.75 10.02 4.55
N ILE A 343 6.58 11.13 5.27
CA ILE A 343 5.41 11.37 6.11
C ILE A 343 4.92 12.80 6.01
N GLY A 344 3.68 13.02 6.45
CA GLY A 344 3.13 14.36 6.62
C GLY A 344 2.37 14.50 7.91
N ASP A 345 2.29 15.72 8.40
CA ASP A 345 1.45 16.05 9.55
C ASP A 345 0.01 15.62 9.32
N SER A 346 -0.67 15.30 10.42
CA SER A 346 -2.09 15.01 10.42
C SER A 346 -2.84 16.00 11.30
N ALA A 347 -4.07 16.30 10.89
CA ALA A 347 -5.03 16.99 11.74
C ALA A 347 -6.37 16.27 11.63
N LEU A 348 -6.96 15.99 12.79
CA LEU A 348 -8.23 15.28 12.90
C LEU A 348 -9.16 16.14 13.74
N TYR A 349 -10.36 16.42 13.23
CA TYR A 349 -11.28 17.39 13.84
C TYR A 349 -10.65 18.77 14.11
N GLY A 350 -9.70 19.19 13.27
CA GLY A 350 -8.97 20.45 13.48
C GLY A 350 -7.94 20.41 14.62
N ILE A 351 -7.76 19.27 15.29
CA ILE A 351 -6.73 19.07 16.31
C ILE A 351 -5.47 18.57 15.61
N TYR A 352 -4.38 19.32 15.76
CA TYR A 352 -3.06 18.99 15.21
C TYR A 352 -2.45 17.79 15.93
N ILE A 353 -1.80 16.91 15.16
CA ILE A 353 -1.08 15.75 15.64
C ILE A 353 0.37 15.89 15.16
N PRO A 354 1.35 16.08 16.06
CA PRO A 354 2.76 16.30 15.71
C PRO A 354 3.43 14.99 15.29
N LEU A 355 3.02 14.46 14.14
CA LEU A 355 3.40 13.12 13.67
C LEU A 355 4.93 12.94 13.56
N PRO A 356 5.70 13.84 12.91
CA PRO A 356 7.15 13.64 12.80
C PRO A 356 7.88 13.66 14.14
N GLU A 357 7.45 14.54 15.06
CA GLU A 357 8.02 14.67 16.39
C GLU A 357 7.83 13.40 17.20
N TRP A 358 6.58 12.92 17.31
CA TRP A 358 6.28 11.73 18.09
C TRP A 358 6.88 10.46 17.50
N LEU A 359 6.90 10.32 16.16
CA LEU A 359 7.62 9.21 15.52
C LEU A 359 9.13 9.30 15.78
N GLY A 360 9.69 10.51 15.86
CA GLY A 360 11.08 10.76 16.23
C GLY A 360 11.40 10.31 17.66
N GLU A 361 10.57 10.68 18.64
CA GLU A 361 10.73 10.25 20.03
C GLU A 361 10.61 8.74 20.19
N LEU A 362 9.68 8.11 19.50
CA LEU A 362 9.56 6.64 19.47
C LEU A 362 10.77 5.98 18.82
N ALA A 363 11.34 6.56 17.76
CA ALA A 363 12.57 6.07 17.15
C ALA A 363 13.76 6.20 18.12
N ARG A 364 13.90 7.33 18.85
CA ARG A 364 14.94 7.49 19.88
C ARG A 364 14.82 6.43 20.96
N ALA A 365 13.62 6.21 21.48
CA ALA A 365 13.37 5.20 22.50
C ALA A 365 13.63 3.78 22.01
N ALA A 366 13.45 3.51 20.71
CA ALA A 366 13.81 2.23 20.09
C ALA A 366 15.32 2.06 19.85
N GLY A 367 16.16 3.08 20.10
CA GLY A 367 17.61 3.00 19.99
C GLY A 367 18.22 3.57 18.70
N PHE A 368 17.58 4.58 18.11
CA PHE A 368 18.18 5.43 17.07
C PHE A 368 18.70 6.74 17.69
N ASP A 369 19.89 7.20 17.29
CA ASP A 369 20.60 8.29 17.97
C ASP A 369 20.23 9.68 17.41
N SER A 370 20.12 9.76 16.09
CA SER A 370 19.92 11.01 15.35
C SER A 370 18.58 10.99 14.63
N ILE A 371 17.75 11.99 14.94
CA ILE A 371 16.46 12.22 14.30
C ILE A 371 16.48 13.59 13.62
N GLU A 372 16.09 13.64 12.36
CA GLU A 372 16.01 14.85 11.55
C GLU A 372 14.76 14.82 10.69
N PHE A 373 14.01 15.91 10.64
CA PHE A 373 12.87 16.04 9.75
C PHE A 373 13.16 17.05 8.64
N GLU A 374 13.23 16.59 7.41
CA GLU A 374 13.41 17.41 6.22
C GLU A 374 12.04 17.77 5.63
N LYS A 375 11.59 19.01 5.80
CA LYS A 375 10.35 19.50 5.19
C LYS A 375 10.52 19.60 3.67
N THR A 376 9.61 18.97 2.92
CA THR A 376 9.63 18.95 1.45
C THR A 376 8.53 19.80 0.82
N ARG A 377 7.35 19.90 1.45
CA ARG A 377 6.26 20.76 0.99
C ARG A 377 5.36 21.23 2.11
N GLU A 378 4.71 22.37 1.89
CA GLU A 378 3.58 22.82 2.70
C GLU A 378 2.26 22.27 2.16
N ARG A 379 1.34 22.02 3.07
CA ARG A 379 -0.04 21.60 2.79
C ARG A 379 -0.99 22.50 3.56
N THR A 380 -1.60 23.44 2.85
CA THR A 380 -2.73 24.21 3.38
C THR A 380 -4.00 23.38 3.22
N THR A 381 -4.70 23.09 4.32
CA THR A 381 -6.03 22.47 4.23
C THR A 381 -7.09 23.55 4.37
N THR A 382 -7.95 23.68 3.35
CA THR A 382 -9.06 24.66 3.35
C THR A 382 -10.08 24.41 4.46
N LYS A 383 -10.07 23.22 5.07
CA LYS A 383 -11.01 22.82 6.12
C LYS A 383 -10.61 23.19 7.54
N HIS A 384 -9.32 23.41 7.82
CA HIS A 384 -8.84 23.54 9.21
C HIS A 384 -7.93 24.75 9.46
N GLN A 385 -7.62 25.58 8.46
CA GLN A 385 -6.70 26.74 8.60
C GLN A 385 -5.35 26.41 9.26
N LEU A 386 -4.95 25.13 9.21
CA LEU A 386 -3.66 24.66 9.71
C LEU A 386 -2.67 24.54 8.56
N ASN A 387 -1.46 25.05 8.77
CA ASN A 387 -0.31 24.83 7.91
C ASN A 387 0.30 23.47 8.26
N LEU A 388 -0.13 22.43 7.55
CA LEU A 388 0.48 21.10 7.66
C LEU A 388 1.71 21.04 6.75
N CYS A 389 2.65 20.15 7.06
CA CYS A 389 3.77 19.89 6.17
C CYS A 389 3.87 18.40 5.78
N GLU A 390 4.55 18.16 4.67
CA GLU A 390 5.06 16.84 4.32
C GLU A 390 6.57 16.90 4.18
N GLY A 391 7.22 15.81 4.54
CA GLY A 391 8.66 15.73 4.62
C GLY A 391 9.15 14.31 4.77
N ARG A 392 10.41 14.23 5.17
CA ARG A 392 11.13 12.98 5.37
C ARG A 392 11.66 12.97 6.79
N LEU A 393 11.22 12.00 7.57
CA LEU A 393 11.77 11.72 8.88
C LEU A 393 12.95 10.77 8.72
N TRP A 394 14.13 11.27 9.01
CA TRP A 394 15.38 10.53 9.01
C TRP A 394 15.71 10.10 10.44
N ALA A 395 15.87 8.80 10.66
CA ALA A 395 16.38 8.24 11.90
C ALA A 395 17.66 7.45 11.60
N ARG A 396 18.71 7.63 12.40
CA ARG A 396 20.02 7.01 12.17
C ARG A 396 20.55 6.39 13.46
N CYS A 397 21.13 5.21 13.34
CA CYS A 397 21.89 4.58 14.41
C CYS A 397 23.37 4.51 14.03
N GLY A 398 24.23 4.92 14.96
CA GLY A 398 25.68 4.83 14.86
C GLY A 398 26.22 3.42 15.12
N VAL A 399 27.55 3.31 15.13
CA VAL A 399 28.30 2.10 15.52
C VAL A 399 28.23 1.89 17.03
#